data_AF-A0A1C6LZZ0-F1
#
_entry.id   AF-A0A1C6LZZ0-F1
#
_cell.length_a   1.000
_cell.length_b   1.000
_cell.length_c   1.000
_cell.angle_alpha   90.00
_cell.angle_beta   90.00
_cell.angle_gamma   90.00
#
_symmetry.space_group_name_H-M   'P 1'
#
loop_
_entity.id
_entity.type
_entity.pdbx_description
1 polymer ?
#
loop_
_entity_poly.entity_id
_entity_poly.type
_entity_poly.pdbx_seq_one_letter_code
_entity_poly.pdbx_strand_id
1 'polypeptide(L)'
;MPIRTATLTKRISRNGQALHRAMMRHSNAPGADQQPSKAELVLIEERRLLKEQREERHAEALQPRPKAIDRLVRTHHAEPKETPKAAKEAHDVKKPKARMSRAQKHAEKAAALEAARRSPKKPPK
;
A
#
# COMPACT_ATOMS: atom_id res chain seq x y z
N MET A 1 -18.58 4.41 8.03
CA MET A 1 -17.76 4.39 6.79
C MET A 1 -16.30 4.61 7.17
N PRO A 2 -15.40 3.62 6.97
CA PRO A 2 -14.01 3.75 7.39
C PRO A 2 -13.31 4.87 6.58
N ILE A 3 -12.56 5.71 7.29
CA ILE A 3 -11.77 6.83 6.76
C ILE A 3 -10.64 6.24 5.89
N ARG A 4 -10.95 6.01 4.61
CA ARG A 4 -10.04 5.49 3.57
C ARG A 4 -8.74 6.29 3.61
N THR A 5 -7.59 5.68 3.87
CA THR A 5 -6.24 6.30 4.05
C THR A 5 -5.94 7.56 3.22
N ALA A 6 -6.39 7.62 1.97
CA ALA A 6 -6.32 8.82 1.12
C ALA A 6 -6.91 10.09 1.77
N THR A 7 -7.89 9.96 2.65
CA THR A 7 -8.48 11.07 3.40
C THR A 7 -7.58 11.52 4.55
N LEU A 8 -6.81 10.63 5.20
CA LEU A 8 -5.88 11.00 6.26
C LEU A 8 -4.70 11.80 5.71
N THR A 9 -4.06 11.31 4.63
CA THR A 9 -2.96 12.04 3.98
C THR A 9 -3.42 13.40 3.45
N LYS A 10 -4.64 13.48 2.89
CA LYS A 10 -5.25 14.76 2.47
C LYS A 10 -5.49 15.70 3.65
N ARG A 11 -5.94 15.20 4.80
CA ARG A 11 -6.10 16.01 6.02
C ARG A 11 -4.77 16.53 6.54
N ILE A 12 -3.74 15.70 6.62
CA ILE A 12 -2.36 16.12 7.00
C ILE A 12 -1.85 17.20 6.04
N SER A 13 -2.07 17.03 4.73
CA SER A 13 -1.66 18.02 3.73
C SER A 13 -2.42 19.34 3.88
N ARG A 14 -3.75 19.30 4.04
CA ARG A 14 -4.59 20.49 4.23
C ARG A 14 -4.22 21.25 5.50
N ASN A 15 -4.04 20.54 6.62
CA ASN A 15 -3.59 21.14 7.87
C ASN A 15 -2.19 21.75 7.70
N GLY A 16 -1.25 21.05 7.04
CA GLY A 16 0.09 21.58 6.76
C GLY A 16 0.07 22.85 5.91
N GLN A 17 -0.80 22.93 4.90
CA GLN A 17 -0.99 24.15 4.13
C GLN A 17 -1.60 25.29 4.96
N ALA A 18 -2.55 24.99 5.84
CA ALA A 18 -3.14 25.98 6.75
C ALA A 18 -2.10 26.52 7.73
N LEU A 19 -1.29 25.63 8.34
CA LEU A 19 -0.19 26.01 9.24
C LEU A 19 0.84 26.88 8.52
N HIS A 20 1.27 26.49 7.33
CA HIS A 20 2.21 27.29 6.53
C HIS A 20 1.66 28.69 6.22
N ARG A 21 0.37 28.79 5.85
CA ARG A 21 -0.28 30.08 5.62
C ARG A 21 -0.37 30.93 6.89
N ALA A 22 -0.63 30.33 8.04
CA ALA A 22 -0.65 31.02 9.33
C ALA A 22 0.74 31.56 9.67
N MET A 23 1.77 30.71 9.59
CA MET A 23 3.16 31.11 9.83
C MET A 23 3.64 32.22 8.89
N MET A 24 3.26 32.18 7.61
CA MET A 24 3.60 33.26 6.65
C MET A 24 2.89 34.58 6.97
N ARG A 25 1.68 34.53 7.54
CA ARG A 25 1.01 35.74 8.01
C ARG A 25 1.68 36.29 9.26
N HIS A 26 2.10 35.40 10.17
CA HIS A 26 2.83 35.75 11.38
C HIS A 26 4.19 36.38 11.05
N SER A 27 4.97 35.80 10.14
CA SER A 27 6.28 36.35 9.74
C SER A 27 6.21 37.73 9.09
N ASN A 28 5.08 38.03 8.42
CA ASN A 28 4.86 39.31 7.75
C ASN A 28 4.19 40.35 8.67
N ALA A 29 3.82 39.97 9.90
CA ALA A 29 3.24 40.89 10.88
C ALA A 29 4.35 41.63 11.65
N PRO A 30 4.14 42.91 12.01
CA PRO A 30 5.08 43.64 12.86
C PRO A 30 5.12 42.99 14.26
N GLY A 31 6.26 42.40 14.62
CA GLY A 31 6.45 41.63 15.86
C GLY A 31 6.78 40.14 15.67
N ALA A 32 7.47 39.78 14.58
CA ALA A 32 7.77 38.42 14.13
C ALA A 32 8.47 37.48 15.14
N ASP A 33 8.93 37.99 16.29
CA ASP A 33 9.49 37.20 17.39
C ASP A 33 8.42 36.65 18.37
N GLN A 34 7.13 36.82 18.07
CA GLN A 34 6.06 36.29 18.89
C GLN A 34 5.93 34.77 18.79
N GLN A 35 5.62 34.16 19.93
CA GLN A 35 5.30 32.74 20.04
C GLN A 35 4.12 32.40 19.11
N PRO A 36 4.06 31.15 18.59
CA PRO A 36 2.99 30.73 17.72
C PRO A 36 1.63 31.01 18.38
N SER A 37 0.74 31.61 17.60
CA SER A 37 -0.58 31.98 18.11
C SER A 37 -1.36 30.74 18.54
N LYS A 38 -2.37 30.89 19.41
CA LYS A 38 -3.25 29.78 19.80
C LYS A 38 -3.80 29.01 18.58
N ALA A 39 -4.07 29.70 17.48
CA ALA A 39 -4.54 29.08 16.24
C ALA A 39 -3.46 28.20 15.57
N GLU A 40 -2.20 28.62 15.61
CA GLU A 40 -1.07 27.84 15.09
C GLU A 40 -0.77 26.63 15.96
N LEU A 41 -0.84 26.78 17.29
CA LEU A 41 -0.70 25.68 18.23
C LEU A 41 -1.75 24.58 17.98
N VAL A 42 -3.01 24.96 17.80
CA VAL A 42 -4.09 24.00 17.46
C VAL A 42 -3.79 23.27 16.16
N LEU A 43 -3.28 23.97 15.14
CA LEU A 43 -2.90 23.32 13.86
C LEU A 43 -1.72 22.37 14.03
N ILE A 44 -0.73 22.72 14.86
CA ILE A 44 0.42 21.86 15.17
C ILE A 44 -0.02 20.60 15.90
N GLU A 45 -0.87 20.73 16.92
CA GLU A 45 -1.42 19.61 17.69
C GLU A 45 -2.27 18.69 16.81
N GLU A 46 -3.18 19.26 16.00
CA GLU A 46 -3.98 18.47 15.05
C GLU A 46 -3.07 17.70 14.09
N ARG A 47 -2.02 18.33 13.57
CA ARG A 47 -1.06 17.67 12.68
C ARG A 47 -0.35 16.50 13.36
N ARG A 48 0.00 16.65 14.63
CA ARG A 48 0.64 15.61 15.44
C ARG A 48 -0.30 14.41 15.59
N LEU A 49 -1.53 14.63 16.02
CA LEU A 49 -2.55 13.58 16.16
C LEU A 49 -2.80 12.84 14.84
N LEU A 50 -2.87 13.57 13.72
CA LEU A 50 -3.07 12.95 12.40
C LEU A 50 -1.88 12.08 11.96
N LYS A 51 -0.65 12.43 12.38
CA LYS A 51 0.54 11.61 12.11
C LYS A 51 0.59 10.37 13.01
N GLU A 52 0.26 10.51 14.29
CA GLU A 52 0.15 9.37 15.22
C GLU A 52 -0.86 8.34 14.69
N GLN A 53 -2.05 8.78 14.28
CA GLN A 53 -3.05 7.90 13.63
C GLN A 53 -2.57 7.25 12.32
N ARG A 54 -1.65 7.89 11.60
CA ARG A 54 -1.05 7.32 10.38
C ARG A 54 -0.08 6.22 10.75
N GLU A 55 0.73 6.46 11.77
CA GLU A 55 1.73 5.52 12.25
C GLU A 55 1.08 4.29 12.89
N GLU A 56 0.03 4.46 13.69
CA GLU A 56 -0.77 3.36 14.25
C GLU A 56 -1.30 2.44 13.15
N ARG A 57 -1.95 3.00 12.12
CA ARG A 57 -2.46 2.20 10.99
C ARG A 57 -1.35 1.54 10.19
N HIS A 58 -0.20 2.20 10.06
CA HIS A 58 0.95 1.61 9.39
C HIS A 58 1.49 0.44 10.21
N ALA A 59 1.62 0.59 11.53
CA ALA A 59 2.04 -0.47 12.43
C ALA A 59 1.06 -1.66 12.37
N GLU A 60 -0.25 -1.43 12.42
CA GLU A 60 -1.27 -2.48 12.24
C GLU A 60 -1.16 -3.19 10.88
N ALA A 61 -0.82 -2.46 9.81
CA ALA A 61 -0.63 -3.04 8.49
C ALA A 61 0.65 -3.87 8.38
N LEU A 62 1.69 -3.55 9.16
CA LEU A 62 2.93 -4.31 9.25
C LEU A 62 2.78 -5.57 10.10
N GLN A 63 1.81 -5.61 11.02
CA GLN A 63 1.56 -6.81 11.81
C GLN A 63 1.21 -7.99 10.89
N PRO A 64 1.78 -9.19 11.15
CA PRO A 64 1.48 -10.37 10.37
C PRO A 64 -0.02 -10.67 10.48
N ARG A 65 -0.71 -10.56 9.35
CA ARG A 65 -2.15 -10.87 9.30
C ARG A 65 -2.31 -12.38 9.45
N PRO A 66 -3.26 -12.84 10.30
CA PRO A 66 -3.54 -14.27 10.39
C PRO A 66 -3.92 -14.79 9.01
N LYS A 67 -3.25 -15.86 8.58
CA LYS A 67 -3.41 -16.44 7.24
C LYS A 67 -4.83 -16.97 7.11
N ALA A 68 -5.31 -17.12 5.87
CA ALA A 68 -6.64 -17.69 5.62
C ALA A 68 -6.81 -19.08 6.27
N ILE A 69 -5.72 -19.83 6.40
CA ILE A 69 -5.68 -21.14 7.08
C ILE A 69 -5.89 -20.99 8.59
N ASP A 70 -5.33 -19.95 9.22
CA ASP A 70 -5.49 -19.67 10.65
C ASP A 70 -6.93 -19.20 10.97
N ARG A 71 -7.59 -18.58 9.99
CA ARG A 71 -9.00 -18.16 10.08
C ARG A 71 -9.98 -19.26 9.68
N LEU A 72 -9.50 -20.32 9.05
CA LEU A 72 -10.29 -21.51 8.75
C LEU A 72 -10.42 -22.30 10.06
N VAL A 73 -11.27 -21.82 10.95
CA VAL A 73 -11.81 -22.65 12.02
C VAL A 73 -12.37 -23.89 11.32
N ARG A 74 -11.76 -25.06 11.59
CA ARG A 74 -12.21 -26.35 11.09
C ARG A 74 -13.58 -26.64 11.69
N THR A 75 -14.63 -26.02 11.16
CA THR A 75 -16.02 -26.33 11.49
C THR A 75 -16.49 -27.64 10.84
N HIS A 76 -15.61 -28.30 10.08
CA HIS A 76 -15.86 -29.58 9.44
C HIS A 76 -14.76 -30.59 9.79
N HIS A 77 -14.67 -30.96 11.06
CA HIS A 77 -14.27 -32.32 11.37
C HIS A 77 -15.44 -33.22 10.96
N ALA A 78 -15.50 -33.58 9.67
CA ALA A 78 -16.32 -34.70 9.26
C ALA A 78 -15.67 -35.94 9.89
N GLU A 79 -16.37 -36.57 10.83
CA GLU A 79 -15.96 -37.86 11.37
C GLU A 79 -15.69 -38.83 10.20
N PRO A 80 -14.55 -39.53 10.20
CA PRO A 80 -14.24 -40.45 9.12
C PRO A 80 -15.22 -41.63 9.19
N LYS A 81 -16.22 -41.64 8.32
CA LYS A 81 -16.97 -42.86 8.03
C LYS A 81 -16.04 -43.79 7.26
N GLU A 82 -15.53 -44.79 7.96
CA GLU A 82 -14.81 -45.93 7.41
C GLU A 82 -15.61 -46.56 6.26
N THR A 83 -15.18 -46.32 5.02
CA THR A 83 -15.48 -47.24 3.92
C THR A 83 -14.25 -47.33 3.02
N PRO A 84 -13.74 -48.54 2.71
CA PRO A 84 -12.59 -48.70 1.83
C PRO A 84 -13.07 -48.52 0.40
N LYS A 85 -12.65 -47.45 -0.28
CA LYS A 85 -12.86 -47.28 -1.71
C LYS A 85 -11.57 -47.54 -2.47
N ALA A 86 -11.65 -48.60 -3.28
CA ALA A 86 -10.68 -49.09 -4.22
C ALA A 86 -9.95 -48.00 -5.00
N ALA A 87 -8.65 -48.25 -5.21
CA ALA A 87 -7.77 -47.44 -6.04
C ALA A 87 -8.39 -47.23 -7.43
N LYS A 88 -8.58 -45.95 -7.80
CA LYS A 88 -8.76 -45.56 -9.19
C LYS A 88 -7.41 -45.11 -9.73
N GLU A 89 -7.04 -45.76 -10.82
CA GLU A 89 -5.80 -45.61 -11.57
C GLU A 89 -5.53 -44.14 -11.93
N ALA A 90 -4.26 -43.76 -11.82
CA ALA A 90 -3.77 -42.44 -12.14
C ALA A 90 -3.90 -42.19 -13.65
N HIS A 91 -4.84 -41.33 -14.02
CA HIS A 91 -4.94 -40.83 -15.38
C HIS A 91 -3.75 -39.90 -15.67
N ASP A 92 -3.07 -40.18 -16.78
CA ASP A 92 -1.85 -39.52 -17.26
C ASP A 92 -2.02 -37.98 -17.30
N VAL A 93 -1.32 -37.28 -16.40
CA VAL A 93 -1.37 -35.83 -16.26
C VAL A 93 -0.42 -35.23 -17.28
N LYS A 94 -1.00 -34.62 -18.33
CA LYS A 94 -0.28 -33.77 -19.29
C LYS A 94 0.70 -32.84 -18.55
N LYS A 95 1.99 -32.98 -18.87
CA LYS A 95 3.09 -32.20 -18.29
C LYS A 95 2.73 -30.69 -18.27
N PRO A 96 2.85 -29.99 -17.14
CA PRO A 96 2.57 -28.56 -17.10
C PRO A 96 3.60 -27.81 -17.95
N LYS A 97 3.13 -27.00 -18.91
CA LYS A 97 3.98 -26.07 -19.67
C LYS A 97 4.80 -25.23 -18.68
N ALA A 98 6.11 -25.17 -18.89
CA ALA A 98 7.01 -24.37 -18.08
C ALA A 98 6.52 -22.91 -18.06
N ARG A 99 6.03 -22.46 -16.90
CA ARG A 99 5.62 -21.07 -16.70
C ARG A 99 6.88 -20.24 -16.52
N MET A 100 7.05 -19.21 -17.34
CA MET A 100 8.17 -18.28 -17.19
C MET A 100 8.15 -17.66 -15.79
N SER A 101 9.30 -17.69 -15.14
CA SER A 101 9.48 -17.11 -13.81
C SER A 101 9.30 -15.60 -13.87
N ARG A 102 8.99 -14.97 -12.73
CA ARG A 102 8.84 -13.52 -12.65
C ARG A 102 10.11 -12.79 -13.12
N ALA A 103 11.28 -13.33 -12.80
CA ALA A 103 12.57 -12.79 -13.25
C ALA A 103 12.69 -12.77 -14.78
N GLN A 104 12.30 -13.86 -15.45
CA GLN A 104 12.32 -13.95 -16.91
C GLN A 104 11.39 -12.91 -17.56
N LYS A 105 10.19 -12.72 -17.01
CA LYS A 105 9.24 -11.70 -17.50
C LYS A 105 9.80 -10.27 -17.36
N HIS A 106 10.53 -9.99 -16.28
CA HIS A 106 11.14 -8.67 -16.09
C HIS A 106 12.33 -8.45 -17.03
N ALA A 107 13.15 -9.47 -17.27
CA ALA A 107 14.26 -9.40 -18.20
C ALA A 107 13.77 -9.15 -19.64
N GLU A 108 12.75 -9.87 -20.09
CA GLU A 108 12.14 -9.69 -21.41
C GLU A 108 11.53 -8.29 -21.57
N LYS A 109 10.84 -7.79 -20.54
CA LYS A 109 10.29 -6.42 -20.55
C LYS A 109 11.40 -5.36 -20.61
N ALA A 110 12.51 -5.55 -19.91
CA ALA A 110 13.65 -4.64 -19.96
C ALA A 110 14.31 -4.65 -21.35
N ALA A 111 14.49 -5.83 -21.94
CA ALA A 111 15.04 -6.00 -23.28
C ALA A 111 14.16 -5.33 -24.36
N ALA A 112 12.84 -5.48 -24.26
CA ALA A 112 11.90 -4.84 -25.19
C ALA A 112 11.96 -3.30 -25.12
N LEU A 113 12.12 -2.74 -23.91
CA LEU A 113 12.25 -1.28 -23.72
C LEU A 113 13.59 -0.75 -24.27
N GLU A 114 14.68 -1.49 -24.07
CA GLU A 114 15.98 -1.13 -24.66
C GLU A 114 15.99 -1.24 -26.19
N ALA A 115 15.34 -2.26 -26.75
CA ALA A 115 15.17 -2.39 -28.19
C ALA A 115 14.34 -1.23 -28.77
N ALA A 116 13.26 -0.82 -28.09
CA ALA A 116 12.46 0.33 -28.50
C ALA A 116 13.27 1.64 -28.47
N ARG A 117 14.15 1.83 -27.47
CA ARG A 117 15.04 3.00 -27.39
C ARG A 117 16.09 3.04 -28.50
N ARG A 118 16.59 1.89 -28.92
CA ARG A 118 17.60 1.75 -29.98
C ARG A 118 17.02 1.77 -31.39
N SER A 119 15.69 1.67 -31.53
CA SER A 119 15.05 1.77 -32.84
C SER A 119 15.20 3.19 -33.42
N PRO A 120 15.66 3.34 -34.68
CA PRO A 120 15.87 4.64 -35.27
C PRO A 120 14.52 5.35 -35.46
N LYS A 121 14.34 6.49 -34.79
CA LYS A 121 13.21 7.38 -35.05
C LYS A 121 13.34 7.89 -36.49
N LYS A 122 12.36 7.58 -37.34
CA LYS A 122 12.27 8.16 -38.68
C LYS A 122 12.30 9.69 -38.57
N PRO A 123 13.12 10.41 -39.35
CA PRO A 123 13.10 11.86 -39.35
C PRO A 123 11.73 12.34 -39.85
N PRO A 124 11.17 13.40 -39.27
CA PRO A 124 9.97 14.04 -39.82
C PRO A 124 10.27 14.58 -41.22
N LYS A 125 9.33 14.38 -42.15
CA LYS A 125 9.35 14.99 -43.49
C LYS A 125 9.04 16.47 -43.40
#